data_AF-X1AE77-F1
#
_entry.id   AF-X1AE77-F1
#
_cell.length_a   1.000
_cell.length_b   1.000
_cell.length_c   1.000
_cell.angle_alpha   90.00
_cell.angle_beta   90.00
_cell.angle_gamma   90.00
#
_symmetry.space_group_name_H-M   'P 1'
#
loop_
_entity.id
_entity.type
_entity.pdbx_description
1 polymer ?
#
loop_
_entity_poly.entity_id
_entity_poly.type
_entity_poly.pdbx_seq_one_letter_code
_entity_poly.pdbx_strand_id
1 'polypeptide(L)'
;EELGHEVIIHENFYVMGAFGSAVLAKEHVNGQISSFHGLKVSEMNMTSGSFGCVDCANRCTVKYLVRAEDKSRVNGREKNDAIFARWNSRCGKW
;
A
#
# COMPACT_ATOMS: atom_id res chain seq x y z
N GLU A 1 -35.60 -18.02 -13.73
CA GLU A 1 -36.50 -17.72 -14.86
C GLU A 1 -36.41 -16.26 -15.33
N GLU A 2 -36.33 -15.29 -14.41
CA GLU A 2 -36.31 -13.83 -14.70
C GLU A 2 -35.34 -13.32 -15.78
N LEU A 3 -34.18 -13.97 -16.02
CA LEU A 3 -33.21 -13.51 -17.02
C LEU A 3 -33.42 -14.07 -18.43
N GLY A 4 -34.26 -15.11 -18.60
CA GLY A 4 -34.50 -15.76 -19.90
C GLY A 4 -33.27 -16.36 -20.60
N HIS A 5 -32.09 -16.36 -19.95
CA HIS A 5 -30.82 -16.78 -20.52
C HIS A 5 -29.99 -17.59 -19.52
N GLU A 6 -29.03 -18.36 -20.04
CA GLU A 6 -28.06 -19.11 -19.25
C GLU A 6 -27.14 -18.16 -18.49
N VAL A 7 -27.00 -18.39 -17.18
CA VAL A 7 -26.08 -17.63 -16.31
C VAL A 7 -24.88 -18.51 -16.01
N ILE A 8 -23.72 -18.11 -16.51
CA ILE A 8 -22.45 -18.81 -16.25
C ILE A 8 -21.78 -18.15 -15.03
N ILE A 9 -21.64 -18.92 -13.95
CA ILE A 9 -20.96 -18.50 -12.72
C ILE A 9 -19.67 -19.29 -12.58
N HIS A 10 -18.55 -18.60 -12.41
CA HIS A 10 -17.27 -19.24 -12.16
C HIS A 10 -17.29 -19.95 -10.78
N GLU A 11 -16.71 -21.15 -10.68
CA GLU A 11 -16.62 -21.93 -9.43
C GLU A 11 -16.00 -21.13 -8.27
N ASN A 12 -15.12 -20.18 -8.58
CA ASN A 12 -14.46 -19.30 -7.63
C ASN A 12 -15.13 -17.91 -7.53
N PHE A 13 -16.45 -17.81 -7.70
CA PHE A 13 -17.18 -16.53 -7.71
C PHE A 13 -16.92 -15.67 -6.45
N TYR A 14 -16.64 -16.32 -5.31
CA TYR A 14 -16.36 -15.69 -4.02
C TYR A 14 -15.05 -14.89 -4.00
N VAL A 15 -14.13 -15.07 -4.96
CA VAL A 15 -12.88 -14.28 -5.10
C VAL A 15 -12.85 -13.39 -6.34
N MET A 16 -13.96 -13.23 -7.07
CA MET A 16 -13.97 -12.50 -8.34
C MET A 16 -13.50 -11.05 -8.24
N GLY A 17 -13.75 -10.38 -7.11
CA GLY A 17 -13.24 -9.02 -6.88
C GLY A 17 -11.71 -8.95 -6.80
N ALA A 18 -11.08 -9.94 -6.14
CA ALA A 18 -9.62 -10.05 -6.08
C ALA A 18 -9.04 -10.39 -7.46
N PHE A 19 -9.70 -11.28 -8.21
CA PHE A 19 -9.29 -11.63 -9.56
C PHE A 19 -9.36 -10.44 -10.52
N GLY A 20 -10.46 -9.69 -10.51
CA GLY A 20 -10.62 -8.47 -11.29
C GLY A 20 -9.56 -7.43 -10.95
N SER A 21 -9.26 -7.23 -9.66
CA SER A 21 -8.19 -6.34 -9.20
C SER A 21 -6.82 -6.77 -9.73
N ALA A 22 -6.54 -8.08 -9.75
CA ALA A 22 -5.29 -8.62 -10.28
C ALA A 22 -5.17 -8.41 -11.81
N VAL A 23 -6.26 -8.56 -12.56
CA VAL A 23 -6.30 -8.26 -14.00
C VAL A 23 -6.00 -6.78 -14.25
N LEU A 24 -6.67 -5.88 -13.54
CA LEU A 24 -6.43 -4.44 -13.66
C LEU A 24 -4.98 -4.06 -13.31
N ALA A 25 -4.43 -4.65 -12.25
CA ALA A 25 -3.03 -4.44 -11.88
C ALA A 25 -2.07 -4.92 -12.97
N LYS A 26 -2.33 -6.10 -13.56
CA LYS A 26 -1.53 -6.65 -14.67
C LYS A 26 -1.57 -5.75 -15.90
N GLU A 27 -2.75 -5.25 -16.27
CA GLU A 27 -2.92 -4.32 -17.40
C GLU A 27 -2.21 -2.99 -17.14
N HIS A 28 -2.35 -2.43 -15.93
CA HIS A 28 -1.70 -1.18 -15.56
C HIS A 28 -0.17 -1.28 -15.60
N VAL A 29 0.37 -2.39 -15.11
CA VAL A 29 1.82 -2.63 -15.08
C VAL A 29 2.38 -2.88 -16.49
N ASN A 30 1.59 -3.46 -17.41
CA ASN A 30 1.94 -3.65 -18.83
C ASN A 30 3.37 -4.19 -19.07
N GLY A 31 3.76 -5.22 -18.32
CA GLY A 31 5.09 -5.84 -18.42
C GLY A 31 6.23 -5.09 -17.73
N GLN A 32 5.97 -3.93 -17.11
CA GLN A 32 6.93 -3.27 -16.22
C GLN A 32 7.15 -4.07 -14.94
N ILE A 33 8.30 -3.86 -14.30
CA ILE A 33 8.56 -4.46 -12.99
C ILE A 33 7.87 -3.59 -11.93
N SER A 34 7.04 -4.21 -11.09
CA SER A 34 6.41 -3.51 -9.97
C SER A 34 7.45 -3.04 -8.95
N SER A 35 7.30 -1.82 -8.43
CA SER A 35 8.05 -1.32 -7.26
C SER A 35 7.50 -1.86 -5.93
N PHE A 36 6.45 -2.69 -5.98
CA PHE A 36 5.93 -3.36 -4.80
C PHE A 36 6.96 -4.37 -4.27
N HIS A 37 7.53 -4.05 -3.12
CA HIS A 37 8.54 -4.90 -2.48
C HIS A 37 7.96 -6.25 -1.99
N GLY A 38 6.64 -6.37 -1.89
CA GLY A 38 5.97 -7.61 -1.50
C GLY A 38 6.33 -8.08 -0.10
N LEU A 39 6.23 -9.39 0.12
CA LEU A 39 6.56 -10.00 1.41
C LEU A 39 8.05 -9.92 1.75
N LYS A 40 8.93 -9.64 0.78
CA LYS A 40 10.37 -9.48 1.03
C LYS A 40 10.67 -8.38 2.05
N VAL A 41 9.77 -7.42 2.25
CA VAL A 41 9.92 -6.38 3.29
C VAL A 41 10.10 -7.00 4.68
N SER A 42 9.50 -8.16 4.98
CA SER A 42 9.67 -8.82 6.28
C SER A 42 11.07 -9.40 6.50
N GLU A 43 11.82 -9.63 5.43
CA GLU A 43 13.20 -10.13 5.46
C GLU A 43 14.23 -9.00 5.46
N MET A 44 13.81 -7.77 5.12
CA MET A 44 14.68 -6.61 5.11
C MET A 44 14.91 -6.09 6.53
N ASN A 45 16.11 -5.55 6.77
CA ASN A 45 16.40 -4.85 8.03
C ASN A 45 15.67 -3.50 8.06
N MET A 46 14.42 -3.55 8.52
CA MET A 46 13.50 -2.42 8.60
C MET A 46 13.48 -1.84 10.01
N THR A 47 13.30 -0.54 10.11
CA THR A 47 13.00 0.13 11.38
C THR A 47 11.90 1.15 11.21
N SER A 48 11.23 1.47 12.31
CA SER A 48 10.12 2.42 12.31
C SER A 48 10.52 3.77 12.91
N GLY A 49 9.71 4.78 12.66
CA GLY A 49 9.83 6.09 13.26
C GLY A 49 8.50 6.78 13.41
N SER A 50 8.54 8.00 13.95
CA SER A 50 7.35 8.84 14.00
C SER A 50 7.66 10.31 13.99
N PHE A 51 6.74 11.09 13.43
CA PHE A 51 6.76 12.55 13.51
C PHE A 51 5.35 13.07 13.83
N GLY A 52 5.27 14.26 14.42
CA GLY A 52 3.99 14.96 14.63
C GLY A 52 3.56 15.71 13.37
N CYS A 53 2.35 15.50 12.89
CA CYS A 53 1.78 16.32 11.83
C CYS A 53 1.56 17.76 12.34
N VAL A 54 2.13 18.75 11.67
CA VAL A 54 1.97 20.18 12.05
C VAL A 54 0.84 20.85 11.27
N ASP A 55 0.25 20.14 10.31
CA ASP A 55 -0.75 20.66 9.37
C ASP A 55 -2.20 20.41 9.81
N CYS A 56 -2.43 19.77 10.95
CA CYS A 56 -3.76 19.52 11.47
C CYS A 56 -3.88 19.84 12.96
N ALA A 57 -5.07 20.28 13.38
CA ALA A 57 -5.35 20.63 14.78
C ALA A 57 -5.11 19.46 15.75
N ASN A 58 -5.34 18.23 15.27
CA ASN A 58 -5.13 17.00 16.05
C ASN A 58 -3.67 16.67 16.31
N ARG A 59 -2.72 17.36 15.65
CA ARG A 59 -1.28 17.07 15.68
C ARG A 59 -0.98 15.57 15.61
N CYS A 60 -1.64 14.87 14.69
CA CYS A 60 -1.59 13.41 14.69
C CYS A 60 -0.17 12.88 14.54
N THR A 61 0.20 11.88 15.35
CA THR A 61 1.51 11.23 15.28
C THR A 61 1.51 10.23 14.13
N VAL A 62 2.19 10.59 13.04
CA VAL A 62 2.36 9.73 11.88
C VAL A 62 3.51 8.78 12.14
N LYS A 63 3.28 7.49 11.95
CA LYS A 63 4.32 6.45 11.98
C LYS A 63 4.81 6.19 10.57
N TYR A 64 6.09 5.83 10.44
CA TYR A 64 6.70 5.52 9.15
C TYR A 64 7.67 4.34 9.24
N LEU A 65 7.91 3.67 8.11
CA LEU A 65 8.80 2.51 7.97
C LEU A 65 9.92 2.80 6.96
N VAL A 66 11.18 2.46 7.30
CA VAL A 66 12.38 2.72 6.46
C VAL A 66 13.42 1.62 6.67
N ARG A 67 14.44 1.55 5.81
CA ARG A 67 15.62 0.70 6.06
C ARG A 67 16.40 1.18 7.29
N ALA A 68 16.85 0.26 8.12
CA ALA A 68 17.59 0.62 9.35
C ALA A 68 18.80 1.55 9.08
N GLU A 69 19.51 1.33 7.98
CA GLU A 69 20.65 2.15 7.54
C GLU A 69 20.28 3.59 7.15
N ASP A 70 19.06 3.82 6.63
CA ASP A 70 18.59 5.13 6.21
C ASP A 70 17.97 5.94 7.36
N LYS A 71 17.75 5.31 8.53
CA LYS A 71 17.04 5.92 9.65
C LYS A 71 17.62 7.25 10.12
N SER A 72 18.94 7.41 10.05
CA SER A 72 19.63 8.65 10.45
C SER A 72 19.50 9.77 9.41
N ARG A 73 19.09 9.44 8.18
CA ARG A 73 19.03 10.36 7.03
C ARG A 73 17.62 10.83 6.73
N VAL A 74 16.60 10.25 7.38
CA VAL A 74 15.19 10.51 7.09
C VAL A 74 14.39 10.82 8.35
N ASN A 75 13.43 11.73 8.22
CA ASN A 75 12.51 12.12 9.29
C ASN A 75 11.08 11.60 9.09
N GLY A 76 10.81 10.92 7.97
CA GLY A 76 9.52 10.32 7.65
C GLY A 76 8.64 11.16 6.75
N ARG A 77 9.03 12.40 6.39
CA ARG A 77 8.24 13.33 5.56
C ARG A 77 8.61 13.32 4.08
N GLU A 78 9.65 12.59 3.71
CA GLU A 78 10.24 12.55 2.38
C GLU A 78 9.28 11.92 1.34
N LYS A 79 9.14 12.52 0.17
CA LYS A 79 8.27 11.99 -0.90
C LYS A 79 9.05 11.13 -1.91
N ASN A 80 9.96 10.30 -1.42
CA ASN A 80 10.79 9.41 -2.23
C ASN A 80 10.76 7.98 -1.67
N ASP A 81 11.45 7.08 -2.35
CA ASP A 81 11.43 5.64 -2.05
C ASP A 81 12.21 5.26 -0.78
N ALA A 82 12.76 6.23 -0.04
CA ALA A 82 13.35 5.97 1.28
C ALA A 82 12.28 5.61 2.32
N ILE A 83 11.03 6.07 2.14
CA ILE A 83 9.91 5.78 3.04
C ILE A 83 9.03 4.70 2.43
N PHE A 84 8.99 3.54 3.07
CA PHE A 84 8.26 2.36 2.58
C PHE A 84 6.77 2.41 2.89
N ALA A 85 6.41 2.97 4.04
CA ALA A 85 5.03 3.06 4.49
C ALA A 85 4.85 4.21 5.48
N ARG A 86 3.61 4.72 5.53
CA ARG A 86 3.11 5.63 6.57
C ARG A 86 1.76 5.18 7.06
N TRP A 87 1.50 5.36 8.34
CA TRP A 87 0.20 5.06 8.94
C TRP A 87 -0.07 5.94 10.16
N ASN A 88 -1.28 5.79 10.72
CA ASN A 88 -1.76 6.55 11.87
C ASN A 88 -1.99 8.06 11.61
N SER A 89 -2.10 8.42 10.33
CA SER A 89 -2.59 9.72 9.87
C SER A 89 -4.09 9.84 10.14
N ARG A 90 -4.51 10.82 10.94
CA ARG A 90 -5.95 11.05 11.24
C ARG A 90 -6.58 12.10 10.35
N CYS A 91 -5.78 12.92 9.67
CA CYS A 91 -6.26 13.99 8.80
C CYS A 91 -6.23 13.62 7.31
N GLY A 92 -5.77 12.42 6.95
CA GLY A 92 -5.71 11.95 5.55
C GLY A 92 -4.59 12.57 4.69
N LYS A 93 -3.75 13.45 5.24
CA LYS A 93 -2.62 14.05 4.50
C LYS A 93 -1.49 13.05 4.23
N TRP A 94 -1.20 12.20 5.21
CA TRP A 94 -0.06 11.27 5.23
C TRP A 94 -0.48 9.82 5.09
#